data_AF-A0A1L3GQV0-F1
#
_entry.id   AF-A0A1L3GQV0-F1
#
_cell.length_a   1.000
_cell.length_b   1.000
_cell.length_c   1.000
_cell.angle_alpha   90.00
_cell.angle_beta   90.00
_cell.angle_gamma   90.00
#
_symmetry.space_group_name_H-M   'P 1'
#
loop_
_entity.id
_entity.type
_entity.pdbx_description
1 polymer ?
#
loop_
_entity_poly.entity_id
_entity_poly.type
_entity_poly.pdbx_seq_one_letter_code
_entity_poly.pdbx_strand_id
1 'polypeptide(L)'
;MTKKKRKTPSKPSIGRRLGGFLFWTALFLLLLGAADQALLRLTPKNSLLAELQDCYLDLRRRLLTRPPDSIEGLLEQTPSPKKSYFYADRQGELHFVESLQEVPLPYRNDAQPLTD
;
A
#
# COMPACT_ATOMS: atom_id res chain seq x y z
N MET A 1 28.68 -65.83 -35.11
CA MET A 1 28.13 -65.62 -33.75
C MET A 1 28.41 -64.18 -33.31
N THR A 2 27.55 -63.22 -33.66
CA THR A 2 27.80 -61.77 -33.44
C THR A 2 26.97 -61.25 -32.26
N LYS A 3 27.63 -60.92 -31.15
CA LYS A 3 26.99 -60.35 -29.95
C LYS A 3 26.57 -58.89 -30.20
N LYS A 4 25.28 -58.62 -30.33
CA LYS A 4 24.71 -57.25 -30.30
C LYS A 4 24.92 -56.65 -28.90
N LYS A 5 25.73 -55.59 -28.79
CA LYS A 5 25.80 -54.73 -27.60
C LYS A 5 24.44 -54.04 -27.41
N ARG A 6 23.73 -54.38 -26.33
CA ARG A 6 22.54 -53.63 -25.90
C ARG A 6 22.98 -52.27 -25.36
N LYS A 7 22.50 -51.19 -25.99
CA LYS A 7 22.59 -49.82 -25.44
C LYS A 7 21.67 -49.76 -24.22
N THR A 8 22.21 -49.43 -23.06
CA THR A 8 21.44 -49.14 -21.86
C THR A 8 20.79 -47.76 -21.98
N PRO A 9 19.55 -47.58 -21.50
CA PRO A 9 18.86 -46.30 -21.55
C PRO A 9 19.54 -45.29 -20.63
N SER A 10 19.80 -44.08 -21.14
CA SER A 10 20.35 -42.98 -20.36
C SER A 10 19.39 -42.59 -19.24
N LYS A 11 19.89 -42.57 -17.99
CA LYS A 11 19.12 -42.10 -16.84
C LYS A 11 18.72 -40.63 -17.07
N PRO A 12 17.43 -40.25 -16.95
CA PRO A 12 17.04 -38.86 -17.05
C PRO A 12 17.69 -38.08 -15.91
N SER A 13 18.52 -37.09 -16.25
CA SER A 13 19.24 -36.27 -15.28
C SER A 13 18.26 -35.42 -14.47
N ILE A 14 18.14 -35.74 -13.18
CA ILE A 14 17.34 -34.99 -12.19
C ILE A 14 17.69 -33.49 -12.18
N GLY A 15 18.95 -33.12 -12.48
CA GLY A 15 19.38 -31.72 -12.57
C GLY A 15 18.70 -30.90 -13.68
N ARG A 16 18.32 -31.49 -14.81
CA ARG A 16 17.56 -30.77 -15.86
C ARG A 16 16.14 -30.46 -15.40
N ARG A 17 15.55 -31.31 -14.55
CA ARG A 17 14.20 -31.12 -14.03
C ARG A 17 14.15 -29.98 -13.01
N LEU A 18 15.19 -29.85 -12.18
CA LEU A 18 15.28 -28.78 -11.19
C LEU A 18 15.57 -27.41 -11.83
N GLY A 19 16.46 -27.36 -12.83
CA GLY A 19 16.69 -26.14 -13.62
C GLY A 19 15.45 -25.72 -14.41
N GLY A 20 14.73 -26.69 -14.99
CA GLY A 20 13.42 -26.44 -15.59
C GLY A 20 12.43 -25.86 -14.59
N PHE A 21 12.32 -26.45 -13.39
CA PHE A 21 11.43 -25.95 -12.33
C PHE A 21 11.76 -24.51 -11.91
N LEU A 22 13.03 -24.20 -11.64
CA LEU A 22 13.44 -22.83 -11.27
C LEU A 22 13.17 -21.82 -12.39
N PHE A 23 13.45 -22.20 -13.64
CA PHE A 23 13.15 -21.35 -14.79
C PHE A 23 11.65 -21.11 -14.94
N TRP A 24 10.84 -22.16 -14.82
CA TRP A 24 9.38 -22.04 -14.87
C TRP A 24 8.82 -21.21 -13.71
N THR A 25 9.37 -21.34 -12.50
CA THR A 25 9.01 -20.50 -11.35
C THR A 25 9.37 -19.05 -11.58
N ALA A 26 10.57 -18.76 -12.08
CA ALA A 26 10.99 -17.39 -12.39
C ALA A 26 10.11 -16.77 -13.49
N LEU A 27 9.82 -17.54 -14.55
CA LEU A 27 8.91 -17.13 -15.62
C LEU A 27 7.50 -16.86 -15.09
N PHE A 28 6.98 -17.73 -14.22
CA PHE A 28 5.68 -17.56 -13.58
C PHE A 28 5.63 -16.29 -12.74
N LEU A 29 6.64 -16.04 -11.91
CA LEU A 29 6.73 -14.82 -11.09
C LEU A 29 6.82 -13.56 -11.96
N LEU A 30 7.57 -13.61 -13.06
CA LEU A 30 7.64 -12.52 -14.01
C LEU A 30 6.28 -12.23 -14.65
N LEU A 31 5.55 -13.27 -15.02
CA LEU A 31 4.22 -13.16 -15.63
C LEU A 31 3.19 -12.62 -14.63
N LEU A 32 3.28 -13.07 -13.37
CA LEU A 32 2.47 -12.55 -12.26
C LEU A 32 2.76 -11.06 -12.00
N GLY A 33 4.04 -10.68 -11.99
CA GLY A 33 4.44 -9.27 -11.84
C GLY A 33 3.98 -8.40 -13.00
N ALA A 34 4.02 -8.92 -14.23
CA ALA A 34 3.47 -8.23 -15.40
C ALA A 34 1.96 -8.03 -15.29
N ALA A 35 1.22 -9.02 -14.77
CA ALA A 35 -0.22 -8.90 -14.51
C ALA A 35 -0.52 -7.85 -13.42
N ASP A 36 0.24 -7.84 -12.31
CA ASP A 36 0.16 -6.80 -11.27
C ASP A 36 0.36 -5.40 -11.87
N GLN A 37 1.41 -5.21 -12.68
CA GLN A 37 1.66 -3.94 -13.38
C GLN A 37 0.54 -3.56 -14.35
N ALA A 38 -0.07 -4.52 -15.05
CA ALA A 38 -1.18 -4.27 -15.96
C ALA A 38 -2.42 -3.77 -15.21
N LEU A 39 -2.72 -4.34 -14.02
CA LEU A 39 -3.84 -3.88 -13.19
C LEU A 39 -3.60 -2.47 -12.63
N LEU A 40 -2.36 -2.15 -12.26
CA LEU A 40 -2.02 -0.79 -11.78
C LEU A 40 -2.15 0.27 -12.87
N ARG A 41 -1.83 -0.08 -14.12
CA ARG A 41 -1.84 0.86 -15.25
C ARG A 41 -3.13 0.82 -16.06
N LEU A 42 -4.09 -0.02 -15.66
CA LEU A 42 -5.35 -0.14 -16.35
C LEU A 42 -6.05 1.23 -16.34
N THR A 43 -6.49 1.71 -17.50
CA THR A 43 -7.41 2.85 -17.57
C THR A 43 -8.80 2.27 -17.78
N PRO A 44 -9.66 2.26 -16.75
CA PRO A 44 -10.93 1.56 -16.81
C PRO A 44 -11.83 2.26 -17.82
N LYS A 45 -12.29 1.51 -18.82
CA LYS A 45 -13.19 2.02 -19.87
C LYS A 45 -14.67 1.88 -19.50
N ASN A 46 -14.98 1.10 -18.47
CA ASN A 46 -16.33 0.86 -17.97
C ASN A 46 -16.33 0.84 -16.43
N SER A 47 -17.49 1.08 -15.82
CA SER A 47 -17.62 1.16 -14.35
C SER A 47 -17.24 -0.15 -13.65
N LEU A 48 -17.52 -1.30 -14.26
CA LEU A 48 -17.19 -2.60 -13.67
C LEU A 48 -15.68 -2.83 -13.54
N LEU A 49 -14.89 -2.44 -14.54
CA LEU A 49 -13.43 -2.52 -14.44
C LEU A 49 -12.86 -1.49 -13.46
N ALA A 50 -13.51 -0.32 -13.31
CA ALA A 50 -13.11 0.68 -12.33
C ALA A 50 -13.27 0.14 -10.90
N GLU A 51 -14.44 -0.42 -10.56
CA GLU A 51 -14.68 -0.98 -9.22
C GLU A 51 -13.75 -2.15 -8.90
N LEU A 52 -13.50 -3.03 -9.87
CA LEU A 52 -12.55 -4.14 -9.69
C LEU A 52 -11.12 -3.64 -9.49
N GLN A 53 -10.72 -2.59 -10.21
CA GLN A 53 -9.40 -1.98 -10.05
C GLN A 53 -9.25 -1.32 -8.68
N ASP A 54 -10.28 -0.59 -8.23
CA ASP A 54 -10.28 0.04 -6.91
C ASP A 54 -10.22 -1.00 -5.78
N CYS A 55 -11.02 -2.06 -5.88
CA CYS A 55 -10.98 -3.20 -4.96
C CYS A 55 -9.59 -3.86 -4.93
N TYR A 56 -8.98 -4.07 -6.10
CA TYR A 56 -7.64 -4.64 -6.19
C TYR A 56 -6.57 -3.73 -5.58
N LEU A 57 -6.64 -2.42 -5.82
CA LEU A 57 -5.70 -1.45 -5.26
C LEU A 57 -5.80 -1.38 -3.74
N ASP A 58 -7.01 -1.40 -3.18
CA ASP A 58 -7.24 -1.45 -1.74
C ASP A 58 -6.70 -2.75 -1.12
N LEU A 59 -7.01 -3.91 -1.72
CA LEU A 59 -6.48 -5.20 -1.28
C LEU A 59 -4.94 -5.22 -1.29
N ARG A 60 -4.33 -4.74 -2.39
CA ARG A 60 -2.88 -4.69 -2.55
C ARG A 60 -2.23 -3.80 -1.49
N ARG A 61 -2.83 -2.64 -1.21
CA ARG A 61 -2.36 -1.76 -0.13
C ARG A 61 -2.43 -2.48 1.20
N ARG A 62 -3.54 -3.14 1.53
CA ARG A 62 -3.68 -3.86 2.81
C ARG A 62 -2.73 -5.06 2.94
N LEU A 63 -2.44 -5.77 1.86
CA LEU A 63 -1.49 -6.88 1.87
C LEU A 63 -0.04 -6.42 2.08
N LEU A 64 0.32 -5.26 1.55
CA LEU A 64 1.69 -4.72 1.63
C LEU A 64 1.90 -3.81 2.84
N THR A 65 0.84 -3.22 3.38
CA THR A 65 0.91 -2.35 4.55
C THR A 65 0.82 -3.21 5.79
N ARG A 66 1.85 -3.18 6.63
CA ARG A 66 1.78 -3.75 7.97
C ARG A 66 0.76 -2.94 8.77
N PRO A 67 -0.29 -3.56 9.35
CA PRO A 67 -1.18 -2.84 10.24
C PRO A 67 -0.38 -2.29 11.43
N PRO A 68 -0.73 -1.11 11.98
CA PRO A 68 -0.08 -0.61 13.18
C PRO A 68 -0.23 -1.65 14.29
N ASP A 69 0.90 -1.97 14.94
CA ASP A 69 0.97 -3.04 15.94
C ASP A 69 0.17 -2.68 17.23
N SER A 70 -0.26 -1.42 17.39
CA SER A 70 -1.16 -0.97 18.47
C SER A 70 -1.92 0.32 18.13
N ILE A 71 -2.94 0.65 18.92
CA ILE A 71 -3.71 1.91 18.79
C ILE A 71 -2.80 3.12 19.04
N GLU A 72 -1.85 3.00 19.96
CA GLU A 72 -0.85 4.03 20.28
C GLU A 72 0.04 4.32 19.06
N GLY A 73 0.47 3.27 18.33
CA GLY A 73 1.21 3.44 17.09
C GLY A 73 0.40 4.08 15.96
N LEU A 74 -0.93 3.94 15.97
CA LEU A 74 -1.82 4.66 15.06
C LEU A 74 -1.94 6.14 15.44
N LEU A 75 -2.02 6.44 16.75
CA LEU A 75 -2.09 7.81 17.26
C LEU A 75 -0.78 8.59 17.07
N GLU A 76 0.37 7.93 17.16
CA GLU A 76 1.68 8.53 16.89
C GLU A 76 1.94 8.83 15.40
N GLN A 77 1.27 8.11 14.49
CA GLN A 77 1.34 8.35 13.04
C GLN A 77 0.46 9.51 12.58
N THR A 78 -0.54 9.87 13.37
CA THR A 78 -1.22 11.17 13.24
C THR A 78 -0.23 12.27 13.60
N PRO A 79 -0.04 13.31 12.76
CA PRO A 79 0.85 14.41 13.12
C PRO A 79 0.45 14.93 14.50
N SER A 80 1.42 14.98 15.42
CA SER A 80 1.24 15.44 16.80
C SER A 80 0.36 16.69 16.83
N PRO A 81 -0.52 16.86 17.84
CA PRO A 81 -1.42 18.00 17.88
C PRO A 81 -0.60 19.27 17.77
N LYS A 82 -0.64 19.89 16.58
CA LYS A 82 -0.18 21.26 16.41
C LYS A 82 -1.01 22.06 17.40
N LYS A 83 -0.35 22.89 18.21
CA LYS A 83 -1.00 23.72 19.22
C LYS A 83 -2.22 24.41 18.61
N SER A 84 -3.41 23.87 18.88
CA SER A 84 -4.65 24.40 18.36
C SER A 84 -5.10 25.53 19.27
N TYR A 85 -5.78 26.51 18.67
CA TYR A 85 -6.27 27.69 19.38
C TYR A 85 -7.78 27.78 19.18
N PHE A 86 -8.50 28.29 20.18
CA PHE A 86 -9.87 28.73 20.01
C PHE A 86 -10.01 30.21 20.29
N TYR A 87 -10.96 30.86 19.61
CA TYR A 87 -11.36 32.24 19.90
C TYR A 87 -12.88 32.38 19.75
N ALA A 88 -13.44 33.36 20.46
CA ALA A 88 -14.83 33.76 20.28
C ALA A 88 -14.90 34.98 19.35
N ASP A 89 -15.82 34.97 18.39
CA ASP A 89 -16.07 36.16 17.56
C ASP A 89 -17.05 37.15 18.22
N ARG A 90 -17.40 38.23 17.50
CA ARG A 90 -18.32 39.25 17.99
C ARG A 90 -19.76 38.76 18.14
N GLN A 91 -20.10 37.65 17.50
CA GLN A 91 -21.40 37.00 17.53
C GLN A 91 -21.46 35.98 18.67
N GLY A 92 -20.33 35.70 19.32
CA GLY A 92 -20.22 34.71 20.39
C GLY A 92 -20.03 33.29 19.88
N GLU A 93 -19.70 33.09 18.59
CA GLU A 93 -19.38 31.77 18.06
C GLU A 93 -17.93 31.39 18.37
N LEU A 94 -17.72 30.13 18.76
CA LEU A 94 -16.40 29.57 19.04
C LEU A 94 -15.80 28.99 17.77
N HIS A 95 -14.63 29.48 17.39
CA HIS A 95 -13.86 29.02 16.25
C HIS A 95 -12.61 28.29 16.72
N PHE A 96 -12.31 27.13 16.13
CA PHE A 96 -11.14 26.31 16.44
C PHE A 96 -10.20 26.30 15.23
N VAL A 97 -8.93 26.62 15.45
CA VAL A 97 -7.92 26.72 14.39
C VAL A 97 -6.65 25.96 14.77
N GLU A 98 -5.89 25.51 13.78
CA GLU A 98 -4.67 24.71 14.01
C GLU A 98 -3.46 25.57 14.37
N SER A 99 -3.53 26.88 14.12
CA SER A 99 -2.42 27.80 14.34
C SER A 99 -2.89 29.19 14.76
N LEU A 100 -2.07 29.90 15.54
CA LEU A 100 -2.34 31.30 15.91
C LEU A 100 -2.38 32.21 14.67
N GLN A 101 -1.71 31.82 13.59
CA GLN A 101 -1.68 32.56 12.32
C GLN A 101 -3.06 32.56 11.64
N GLU A 102 -3.85 31.51 11.80
CA GLU A 102 -5.21 31.41 11.26
C GLU A 102 -6.21 32.27 12.04
N VAL A 103 -5.91 32.64 13.29
CA VAL A 103 -6.76 33.56 14.05
C VAL A 103 -6.71 34.97 13.42
N PRO A 104 -7.87 35.58 13.10
CA PRO A 104 -7.91 36.95 12.63
C PRO A 104 -7.26 37.92 13.63
N LEU A 105 -6.52 38.90 13.12
CA LEU A 105 -5.82 39.94 13.91
C LEU A 105 -6.59 40.49 15.12
N PRO A 106 -7.88 40.88 15.02
CA PRO A 106 -8.60 41.44 16.17
C PRO A 106 -8.86 40.45 17.30
N TYR A 107 -8.89 39.14 17.02
CA TYR A 107 -9.21 38.09 18.01
C TYR A 107 -7.98 37.33 18.49
N ARG A 108 -6.80 37.62 17.93
CA ARG A 108 -5.56 36.89 18.22
C ARG A 108 -5.08 37.07 19.66
N ASN A 109 -5.37 38.22 20.28
CA ASN A 109 -5.02 38.49 21.68
C ASN A 109 -5.93 37.74 22.67
N ASP A 110 -7.16 37.44 22.24
CA ASP A 110 -8.16 36.74 23.06
C ASP A 110 -8.18 35.23 22.78
N ALA A 111 -7.41 34.77 21.79
CA ALA A 111 -7.29 33.38 21.44
C ALA A 111 -6.59 32.59 22.55
N GLN A 112 -7.20 31.48 22.95
CA GLN A 112 -6.66 30.59 23.96
C GLN A 112 -6.12 29.31 23.32
N PRO A 113 -4.97 28.79 23.78
CA PRO A 113 -4.50 27.49 23.34
C PRO A 113 -5.41 26.38 23.90
N LEU A 114 -5.83 25.43 23.07
CA LEU A 114 -6.37 24.17 23.58
C LEU A 114 -5.18 23.37 24.10
N THR A 115 -5.16 23.18 25.42
CA THR A 115 -4.22 22.30 26.08
C THR A 115 -4.99 21.03 26.41
N ASP A 116 -4.55 19.89 25.88
CA ASP A 116 -5.09 18.56 26.24
C ASP A 116 -4.86 18.24 27.72
#